data_AF-A0A560D1W3-F1
#
_entry.id   AF-A0A560D1W3-F1
#
_cell.length_a   1.000
_cell.length_b   1.000
_cell.length_c   1.000
_cell.angle_alpha   90.00
_cell.angle_beta   90.00
_cell.angle_gamma   90.00
#
_symmetry.space_group_name_H-M   'P 1'
#
loop_
_entity.id
_entity.type
_entity.pdbx_description
1 polymer ?
#
loop_
_entity_poly.entity_id
_entity_poly.type
_entity_poly.pdbx_seq_one_letter_code
_entity_poly.pdbx_strand_id
1 'polypeptide(L)'
;MKRFWTAIAAKSRMFKDPDSIHDASLGAVAPCPSGNDDCVCLDANGRNSQGGMTGLQTLSIRINGSSAEAFSEMADTSKCGKMVPFPALNGRSR
;
A
#
# COMPACT_ATOMS: atom_id res chain seq x y z
N MET A 1 -8.75 8.58 9.85
CA MET A 1 -7.38 9.15 9.86
C MET A 1 -6.31 8.26 10.50
N LYS A 2 -6.52 7.62 11.67
CA LYS A 2 -5.48 6.78 12.32
C LYS A 2 -4.95 5.60 11.46
N ARG A 3 -5.82 4.96 10.67
CA ARG A 3 -5.50 3.77 9.85
C ARG A 3 -4.44 4.02 8.77
N PHE A 4 -4.40 5.23 8.21
CA PHE A 4 -3.44 5.60 7.16
C PHE A 4 -2.00 5.73 7.68
N TRP A 5 -1.83 6.14 8.94
CA TRP A 5 -0.51 6.20 9.58
C TRP A 5 0.08 4.82 9.82
N THR A 6 -0.78 3.82 10.05
CA THR A 6 -0.37 2.43 10.19
C THR A 6 0.26 1.89 8.91
N ALA A 7 -0.28 2.24 7.75
CA ALA A 7 0.30 1.86 6.45
C ALA A 7 1.70 2.48 6.24
N ILE A 8 1.90 3.72 6.68
CA ILE A 8 3.22 4.37 6.63
C ILE A 8 4.22 3.65 7.55
N ALA A 9 3.81 3.31 8.78
CA ALA A 9 4.69 2.62 9.73
C ALA A 9 5.08 1.20 9.28
N ALA A 10 4.21 0.53 8.52
CA ALA A 10 4.46 -0.82 7.99
C ALA A 10 5.21 -0.82 6.65
N LYS A 11 5.50 0.34 6.05
CA LYS A 11 6.10 0.47 4.72
C LYS A 11 7.37 -0.35 4.53
N SER A 12 8.28 -0.35 5.50
CA SER A 12 9.53 -1.12 5.46
C SER A 12 9.35 -2.64 5.53
N ARG A 13 8.16 -3.12 5.92
CA ARG A 13 7.80 -4.55 5.91
C ARG A 13 7.11 -4.95 4.61
N MET A 14 6.45 -3.99 3.95
CA MET A 14 5.71 -4.21 2.69
C MET A 14 6.61 -4.10 1.46
N PHE A 15 7.63 -3.23 1.51
CA PHE A 15 8.53 -2.98 0.38
C PHE A 15 9.97 -3.23 0.78
N LYS A 16 10.72 -3.92 -0.09
CA LYS A 16 12.13 -4.22 0.12
C LYS A 16 12.98 -2.94 0.17
N ASP A 17 12.64 -1.96 -0.66
CA ASP A 17 13.24 -0.63 -0.65
C ASP A 17 12.14 0.44 -0.49
N PRO A 18 11.77 0.78 0.77
CA PRO A 18 10.71 1.75 1.01
C PRO A 18 11.09 3.15 0.52
N ASP A 19 12.37 3.52 0.45
CA ASP A 19 12.78 4.86 0.02
C ASP A 19 12.73 5.05 -1.51
N SER A 20 12.53 3.95 -2.25
CA SER A 20 12.25 3.97 -3.69
C SER A 20 10.78 4.13 -4.06
N ILE A 21 9.86 4.25 -3.09
CA ILE A 21 8.43 4.36 -3.40
C ILE A 21 8.11 5.73 -3.99
N HIS A 22 7.45 5.74 -5.14
CA HIS A 22 6.98 6.94 -5.82
C HIS A 22 5.53 6.76 -6.26
N ASP A 23 4.86 7.89 -6.53
CA ASP A 23 3.49 7.94 -7.05
C ASP A 23 2.47 7.13 -6.23
N ALA A 24 2.68 7.02 -4.91
CA ALA A 24 1.82 6.25 -4.05
C ALA A 24 0.41 6.86 -3.98
N SER A 25 -0.61 6.02 -4.12
CA SER A 25 -2.02 6.39 -4.01
C SER A 25 -2.76 5.35 -3.18
N LEU A 26 -3.71 5.79 -2.35
CA LEU A 26 -4.53 4.89 -1.54
C LEU A 26 -5.98 4.94 -1.99
N GLY A 27 -6.60 3.76 -2.03
CA GLY A 27 -8.03 3.59 -2.27
C GLY A 27 -8.87 3.89 -1.03
N ALA A 28 -10.18 3.70 -1.17
CA ALA A 28 -11.09 3.75 -0.04
C ALA A 28 -10.84 2.56 0.91
N VAL A 29 -11.04 2.79 2.21
CA VAL A 29 -11.04 1.70 3.20
C VAL A 29 -12.34 0.91 3.06
N ALA A 30 -12.24 -0.39 2.82
CA ALA A 30 -13.37 -1.30 2.67
C ALA A 30 -13.19 -2.53 3.59
N PRO A 31 -14.26 -3.24 3.97
CA PRO A 31 -14.13 -4.50 4.70
C PRO A 31 -13.35 -5.52 3.86
N CYS A 32 -12.41 -6.25 4.49
CA CYS A 32 -11.72 -7.34 3.82
C CYS A 32 -12.70 -8.49 3.50
N PRO A 33 -12.54 -9.20 2.36
CA PRO A 33 -13.42 -10.32 2.00
C PRO A 33 -13.40 -11.50 3.00
N SER A 34 -12.33 -11.62 3.78
CA SER A 34 -12.02 -12.79 4.61
C SER A 34 -12.01 -12.52 6.13
N GLY A 35 -12.65 -11.45 6.62
CA GLY A 35 -12.73 -11.23 8.06
C GLY A 35 -13.30 -9.88 8.50
N ASN A 36 -13.08 -9.57 9.78
CA ASN A 36 -13.50 -8.32 10.43
C ASN A 36 -12.48 -7.18 10.28
N ASP A 37 -11.49 -7.34 9.40
CA ASP A 37 -10.44 -6.36 9.18
C ASP A 37 -10.81 -5.38 8.07
N ASP A 38 -10.12 -4.25 8.09
CA ASP A 38 -10.23 -3.26 7.04
C ASP A 38 -9.14 -3.51 5.99
N CYS A 39 -9.52 -3.47 4.73
CA CYS A 39 -8.64 -3.54 3.58
C CYS A 39 -8.57 -2.17 2.91
N VAL A 40 -7.38 -1.80 2.45
CA VAL A 40 -7.17 -0.61 1.61
C VAL A 40 -6.28 -0.99 0.43
N CYS A 41 -6.63 -0.48 -0.76
CA CYS A 41 -5.74 -0.62 -1.90
C CYS A 41 -4.62 0.39 -1.82
N LEU A 42 -3.42 -0.04 -2.15
CA LEU A 42 -2.26 0.80 -2.36
C LEU A 42 -1.75 0.62 -3.77
N ASP A 43 -1.81 1.67 -4.56
CA ASP A 43 -0.99 1.78 -5.76
C ASP A 43 0.35 2.38 -5.36
N ALA A 44 1.44 1.69 -5.64
CA ALA A 44 2.77 2.19 -5.40
C ALA A 44 3.72 1.72 -6.49
N ASN A 45 4.62 2.59 -6.91
CA ASN A 45 5.72 2.24 -7.79
C ASN A 45 7.01 2.22 -6.97
N GLY A 46 7.77 1.13 -7.02
CA GLY A 46 8.99 0.98 -6.24
C GLY A 46 10.03 0.12 -6.94
N ARG A 47 11.25 0.07 -6.38
CA ARG A 47 12.30 -0.82 -6.86
C ARG A 47 12.07 -2.26 -6.38
N ASN A 48 12.23 -3.23 -7.27
CA ASN A 48 12.35 -4.63 -6.87
C ASN A 48 13.70 -4.94 -6.23
N SER A 49 13.84 -6.20 -5.82
CA SER A 49 15.06 -6.79 -5.32
C SER A 49 16.30 -6.70 -6.22
N GLN A 50 16.14 -6.36 -7.50
CA GLN A 50 17.22 -6.19 -8.48
C GLN A 50 17.52 -4.71 -8.77
N GLY A 51 16.87 -3.77 -8.07
CA GLY A 51 17.11 -2.33 -8.19
C GLY A 51 16.43 -1.67 -9.40
N GLY A 52 15.65 -2.44 -10.19
CA GLY A 52 14.83 -1.92 -11.29
C GLY A 52 13.44 -1.52 -10.81
N MET A 53 12.85 -0.52 -11.47
CA MET A 53 11.45 -0.14 -11.23
C MET A 53 10.53 -1.29 -11.66
N THR A 54 9.65 -1.75 -10.78
CA THR A 54 8.65 -2.77 -11.13
C THR A 54 7.48 -2.23 -11.92
N GLY A 55 7.33 -0.90 -11.98
CA GLY A 55 6.10 -0.27 -12.43
C GLY A 55 5.09 -0.16 -11.30
N LEU A 56 3.99 0.52 -11.58
CA LEU A 56 2.90 0.72 -10.63
C LEU A 56 2.26 -0.63 -10.28
N GLN A 57 2.31 -1.00 -8.99
CA GLN A 57 1.65 -2.21 -8.49
C GLN A 57 0.50 -1.83 -7.56
N THR A 58 -0.62 -2.52 -7.72
CA THR A 58 -1.77 -2.44 -6.82
C THR A 58 -1.70 -3.55 -5.78
N LEU A 59 -1.40 -3.17 -4.54
CA LEU A 59 -1.34 -4.04 -3.39
C LEU A 59 -2.60 -3.91 -2.54
N SER A 60 -3.02 -5.03 -1.93
CA SER A 60 -4.03 -5.01 -0.88
C SER A 60 -3.35 -4.90 0.47
N ILE A 61 -3.69 -3.89 1.26
CA ILE A 61 -3.19 -3.75 2.63
C ILE A 61 -4.32 -4.07 3.59
N ARG A 62 -4.12 -5.09 4.42
CA ARG A 62 -4.97 -5.40 5.56
C ARG A 62 -4.53 -4.55 6.74
N ILE A 63 -5.47 -3.86 7.37
CA ILE A 63 -5.27 -3.03 8.55
C ILE A 63 -6.03 -3.68 9.70
N ASN A 64 -5.31 -4.19 10.69
CA ASN A 64 -5.88 -4.71 11.93
C ASN A 64 -5.53 -3.74 13.06
N GLY A 65 -6.40 -2.76 13.29
CA GLY A 65 -6.22 -1.74 14.34
C GLY A 65 -4.94 -0.91 14.19
N SER A 66 -3.84 -1.40 14.80
CA SER A 66 -2.52 -0.74 14.84
C SER A 66 -1.45 -1.43 14.00
N SER A 67 -1.76 -2.52 13.30
CA SER A 67 -0.87 -3.16 12.32
C SER A 67 -1.43 -3.02 10.89
N ALA A 68 -0.52 -2.97 9.93
CA ALA A 68 -0.83 -3.00 8.51
C ALA A 68 0.09 -4.03 7.84
N GLU A 69 -0.50 -4.89 7.01
CA GLU A 69 0.21 -5.94 6.29
C GLU A 69 -0.26 -5.93 4.84
N ALA A 70 0.70 -5.86 3.90
CA ALA A 70 0.40 -6.09 2.50
C ALA A 70 0.14 -7.58 2.28
N PHE A 71 -1.03 -7.93 1.77
CA PHE A 71 -1.36 -9.29 1.36
C PHE A 71 -1.59 -9.28 -0.16
N SER A 72 -0.63 -9.87 -0.88
CA SER A 72 -0.57 -10.06 -2.33
C SER A 72 -0.81 -8.83 -3.22
N GLU A 73 -0.49 -8.99 -4.51
CA GLU A 73 -1.10 -8.16 -5.55
C GLU A 73 -2.61 -8.39 -5.52
N MET A 74 -3.41 -7.33 -5.60
CA MET A 74 -4.85 -7.50 -5.74
C MET A 74 -5.17 -8.05 -7.12
N ALA A 75 -5.72 -9.25 -7.15
CA ALA A 75 -6.23 -9.84 -8.40
C ALA A 75 -7.43 -9.06 -8.96
N ASP A 76 -8.13 -8.28 -8.12
CA ASP A 76 -9.33 -7.53 -8.51
C ASP A 76 -9.27 -6.07 -8.03
N THR A 77 -8.59 -5.23 -8.82
CA THR A 77 -8.42 -3.79 -8.58
C THR A 77 -9.74 -3.00 -8.69
N SER A 78 -10.82 -3.60 -9.22
CA SER A 78 -12.13 -2.94 -9.33
C SER A 78 -12.73 -2.59 -7.96
N LYS A 79 -12.30 -3.28 -6.90
CA LYS A 79 -12.74 -3.05 -5.51
C LYS A 79 -12.02 -1.89 -4.82
N CYS A 80 -11.01 -1.31 -5.45
CA CYS A 80 -10.23 -0.21 -4.87
C CYS A 80 -10.97 1.13 -4.85
N GLY A 81 -12.04 1.22 -5.64
CA GLY A 81 -12.79 2.46 -5.79
C GLY A 81 -11.90 3.58 -6.30
N LYS A 82 -12.16 4.80 -5.83
CA LYS A 82 -11.37 5.98 -6.22
C LYS A 82 -10.04 5.99 -5.47
N MET A 83 -8.94 5.83 -6.20
CA MET A 83 -7.58 6.05 -5.68
C MET A 83 -7.33 7.55 -5.49
N VAL A 84 -6.72 7.91 -4.36
CA VAL A 84 -6.35 9.29 -4.03
C VAL A 84 -4.84 9.35 -3.80
N PRO A 85 -4.13 10.36 -4.35
CA PRO A 85 -2.71 10.51 -4.12
C PRO A 85 -2.37 10.52 -2.63
N PHE A 86 -1.41 9.69 -2.24
CA PHE A 86 -0.97 9.51 -0.87
C PHE A 86 0.55 9.69 -0.75
N PRO A 87 1.05 10.93 -0.97
CA PRO A 87 2.48 11.22 -1.04
C PRO A 87 3.22 10.99 0.28
N ALA A 88 2.50 10.86 1.40
CA ALA A 88 3.09 10.52 2.69
C ALA A 88 3.74 9.11 2.71
N LEU A 89 3.34 8.22 1.81
CA LEU A 89 3.98 6.93 1.63
C LEU A 89 5.17 6.98 0.66
N ASN A 90 5.34 8.03 -0.12
CA ASN A 90 6.49 8.14 -1.02
C ASN A 90 7.80 8.09 -0.19
N GLY A 91 8.80 7.42 -0.75
CA GLY A 91 10.16 7.44 -0.26
C GLY A 91 10.71 8.85 -0.29
N ARG A 92 11.53 9.17 0.71
CA ARG A 92 12.33 10.39 0.71
C ARG A 92 13.66 10.06 0.08
N SER A 93 13.67 9.86 -1.23
CA SER A 93 14.92 9.71 -1.96
C SER A 93 15.80 10.93 -1.68
N ARG A 94 17.00 10.71 -1.16
CA ARG A 94 18.03 11.75 -1.06
C ARG A 94 18.59 12.09 -2.43
#